data_AF-A0A4Y6R831-F1
#
_entry.id   AF-A0A4Y6R831-F1
#
_cell.length_a   1.000
_cell.length_b   1.000
_cell.length_c   1.000
_cell.angle_alpha   90.00
_cell.angle_beta   90.00
_cell.angle_gamma   90.00
#
_symmetry.space_group_name_H-M   'P 1'
#
loop_
_entity.id
_entity.type
_entity.pdbx_description
1 polymer ?
#
loop_
_entity_poly.entity_id
_entity_poly.type
_entity_poly.pdbx_seq_one_letter_code
_entity_poly.pdbx_strand_id
1 'polypeptide(L)'
;MPLSSPRYRIGLAANRAHQDAADSALVRLFQGGQAAIENHLQPQFVVVGRTLDAILSHGLLPHYPSIERFPYGREGGLMMLVSRVVESDPAKALDAVIYLMDPLDPSSNFPEALALKRQCVIHGKPFLSTLAGAREWLELEAAAVGAAPDATLDSTFDLANESIALIAHDAMKGCMLALAERHFALLDSFAMRCATGTTGGLLNQLAQKIKGEKAGRNWVRPFRSGPLGGDAQIAELILNRQCRRVLFLEDPHVARQHEADIQLLERAARTVTDYASCSSDVKGVERWLNLLALRCKRVS
;
A
#
# COMPACT_ATOMS: atom_id res chain seq x y z
N MET A 1 28.89 18.25 -4.48
CA MET A 1 27.95 17.85 -5.54
C MET A 1 26.67 17.42 -4.85
N PRO A 2 25.50 18.01 -5.12
CA PRO A 2 24.27 17.50 -4.52
C PRO A 2 24.04 16.09 -5.06
N LEU A 3 23.96 15.11 -4.16
CA LEU A 3 23.49 13.77 -4.48
C LEU A 3 22.13 13.94 -5.16
N SER A 4 22.01 13.54 -6.42
CA SER A 4 20.72 13.59 -7.12
C SER A 4 19.73 12.77 -6.32
N SER A 5 18.60 13.36 -5.94
CA SER A 5 17.49 12.66 -5.29
C SER A 5 17.17 11.38 -6.05
N PRO A 6 16.88 10.25 -5.38
CA PRO A 6 16.51 9.02 -6.07
C PRO A 6 15.27 9.31 -6.92
N ARG A 7 15.45 9.30 -8.24
CA ARG A 7 14.35 9.50 -9.18
C ARG A 7 13.57 8.20 -9.24
N TYR A 8 12.51 8.12 -8.42
CA TYR A 8 11.61 6.97 -8.40
C TYR A 8 11.08 6.69 -9.80
N ARG A 9 10.99 5.41 -10.16
CA ARG A 9 10.29 4.93 -11.35
C ARG A 9 8.99 4.27 -10.93
N ILE A 10 7.87 4.90 -11.24
CA ILE A 10 6.56 4.47 -10.78
C ILE A 10 5.77 3.94 -11.96
N GLY A 11 5.41 2.65 -11.91
CA GLY A 11 4.45 2.07 -12.83
C GLY A 11 3.05 2.56 -12.47
N LEU A 12 2.28 3.02 -13.45
CA LEU A 12 0.94 3.57 -13.22
C LEU A 12 -0.10 2.94 -14.14
N ALA A 13 -1.15 2.40 -13.52
CA ALA A 13 -2.35 1.94 -14.17
C ALA A 13 -3.58 2.27 -13.30
N ALA A 14 -4.75 2.35 -13.93
CA ALA A 14 -6.03 2.46 -13.24
C ALA A 14 -7.07 1.66 -14.00
N ASN A 15 -8.04 1.04 -13.32
CA ASN A 15 -9.24 0.54 -13.97
C ASN A 15 -10.13 1.68 -14.44
N ARG A 16 -11.06 1.38 -15.35
CA ARG A 16 -11.90 2.39 -16.00
C ARG A 16 -12.71 3.23 -15.00
N ALA A 17 -13.27 2.60 -13.96
CA ALA A 17 -14.04 3.31 -12.93
C ALA A 17 -13.23 4.39 -12.20
N HIS A 18 -11.90 4.25 -12.18
CA HIS A 18 -10.97 5.18 -11.54
C HIS A 18 -10.39 6.24 -12.48
N GLN A 19 -10.86 6.33 -13.74
CA GLN A 19 -10.32 7.24 -14.76
C GLN A 19 -11.32 8.30 -15.24
N ASP A 20 -12.55 7.89 -15.55
CA ASP A 20 -13.41 8.68 -16.44
C ASP A 20 -14.06 9.89 -15.73
N ALA A 21 -14.33 9.80 -14.41
CA ALA A 21 -14.98 10.86 -13.64
C ALA A 21 -14.01 11.99 -13.21
N ALA A 22 -14.52 13.21 -13.10
CA ALA A 22 -13.76 14.39 -12.65
C ALA A 22 -13.27 14.28 -11.20
N ASP A 23 -13.92 13.49 -10.37
CA ASP A 23 -13.54 13.19 -8.99
C ASP A 23 -13.03 11.74 -8.83
N SER A 24 -12.65 11.10 -9.94
CA SER A 24 -12.14 9.74 -9.95
C SER A 24 -10.88 9.58 -9.07
N ALA A 25 -10.59 8.35 -8.65
CA ALA A 25 -9.42 8.08 -7.83
C ALA A 25 -8.11 8.56 -8.48
N LEU A 26 -7.99 8.46 -9.81
CA LEU A 26 -6.83 8.97 -10.53
C LEU A 26 -6.70 10.49 -10.42
N VAL A 27 -7.80 11.22 -10.59
CA VAL A 27 -7.80 12.70 -10.46
C VAL A 27 -7.47 13.10 -9.02
N ARG A 28 -8.12 12.47 -8.03
CA ARG A 28 -7.87 12.72 -6.60
C ARG A 28 -6.44 12.39 -6.18
N LEU A 29 -5.81 11.38 -6.78
CA LEU A 29 -4.41 11.04 -6.54
C LEU A 29 -3.48 12.18 -6.96
N PHE A 30 -3.65 12.69 -8.17
CA PHE A 30 -2.78 13.74 -8.70
C PHE A 30 -3.03 15.09 -8.05
N GLN A 31 -4.29 15.49 -7.85
CA GLN A 31 -4.63 16.74 -7.17
C GLN A 31 -4.15 16.72 -5.70
N GLY A 32 -4.41 15.63 -4.99
CA GLY A 32 -4.04 15.49 -3.58
C GLY A 32 -2.58 15.07 -3.34
N GLY A 33 -1.79 14.87 -4.40
CA GLY A 33 -0.38 14.50 -4.35
C GLY A 33 0.52 15.42 -5.19
N GLN A 34 -0.02 16.52 -5.73
CA GLN A 34 0.66 17.37 -6.70
C GLN A 34 1.99 17.89 -6.14
N ALA A 35 1.99 18.43 -4.92
CA ALA A 35 3.21 18.94 -4.29
C ALA A 35 4.27 17.84 -4.11
N ALA A 36 3.87 16.66 -3.63
CA ALA A 36 4.77 15.52 -3.50
C ALA A 36 5.37 15.10 -4.85
N ILE A 37 4.54 15.02 -5.90
CA ILE A 37 4.95 14.57 -7.23
C ILE A 37 5.81 15.63 -7.95
N GLU A 38 5.35 16.86 -8.05
CA GLU A 38 5.95 17.90 -8.90
C GLU A 38 7.12 18.63 -8.21
N ASN A 39 7.03 18.83 -6.89
CA ASN A 39 7.99 19.69 -6.17
C ASN A 39 9.07 18.90 -5.41
N HIS A 40 8.81 17.63 -5.06
CA HIS A 40 9.68 16.88 -4.15
C HIS A 40 10.25 15.60 -4.78
N LEU A 41 9.38 14.70 -5.25
CA LEU A 41 9.78 13.37 -5.71
C LEU A 41 10.19 13.37 -7.17
N GLN A 42 9.49 14.12 -8.02
CA GLN A 42 9.68 14.18 -9.46
C GLN A 42 9.92 12.80 -10.11
N PRO A 43 9.07 11.79 -9.80
CA PRO A 43 9.27 10.44 -10.31
C PRO A 43 9.19 10.39 -11.84
N GLN A 44 9.88 9.42 -12.44
CA GLN A 44 9.56 8.97 -13.78
C GLN A 44 8.34 8.06 -13.73
N PHE A 45 7.27 8.45 -14.43
CA PHE A 45 6.09 7.60 -14.56
C PHE A 45 6.21 6.70 -15.79
N VAL A 46 5.86 5.42 -15.63
CA VAL A 46 5.67 4.47 -16.71
C VAL A 46 4.18 4.12 -16.75
N VAL A 47 3.44 4.70 -17.70
CA VAL A 47 1.98 4.77 -17.64
C VAL A 47 1.34 3.92 -18.74
N VAL A 48 0.41 3.05 -18.36
CA VAL A 48 -0.39 2.25 -19.32
C VAL A 48 -1.28 3.18 -20.15
N GLY A 49 -1.35 2.96 -21.47
CA GLY A 49 -1.87 3.92 -22.46
C GLY A 49 -3.20 4.57 -22.10
N ARG A 50 -4.23 3.78 -21.75
CA ARG A 50 -5.55 4.32 -21.37
C ARG A 50 -5.49 5.21 -20.11
N THR A 51 -4.65 4.85 -19.15
CA THR A 51 -4.46 5.66 -17.93
C THR A 51 -3.79 6.98 -18.27
N LEU A 52 -2.81 6.97 -19.20
CA LEU A 52 -2.18 8.20 -19.67
C LEU A 52 -3.17 9.09 -20.43
N ASP A 53 -4.03 8.52 -21.28
CA ASP A 53 -5.06 9.29 -21.97
C ASP A 53 -6.00 9.98 -20.98
N ALA A 54 -6.39 9.29 -19.91
CA ALA A 54 -7.22 9.86 -18.85
C ALA A 54 -6.51 11.03 -18.15
N ILE A 55 -5.23 10.87 -17.77
CA ILE A 55 -4.39 11.94 -17.18
C ILE A 55 -4.40 13.19 -18.08
N LEU A 56 -4.11 13.00 -19.36
CA LEU A 56 -4.06 14.09 -20.33
C LEU A 56 -5.44 14.75 -20.53
N SER A 57 -6.51 13.96 -20.60
CA SER A 57 -7.88 14.46 -20.79
C SER A 57 -8.38 15.33 -19.64
N HIS A 58 -7.93 15.04 -18.41
CA HIS A 58 -8.23 15.84 -17.21
C HIS A 58 -7.25 16.98 -16.98
N GLY A 59 -6.29 17.19 -17.89
CA GLY A 59 -5.26 18.24 -17.75
C GLY A 59 -4.33 18.02 -16.55
N LEU A 60 -4.18 16.77 -16.08
CA LEU A 60 -3.29 16.41 -14.99
C LEU A 60 -1.85 16.32 -15.53
N LEU A 61 -0.87 16.72 -14.71
CA LEU A 61 0.56 16.72 -15.07
C LEU A 61 0.87 17.48 -16.38
N PRO A 62 0.36 18.71 -16.58
CA PRO A 62 0.63 19.47 -17.80
C PRO A 62 2.12 19.73 -17.91
N HIS A 63 2.72 19.32 -19.04
CA HIS A 63 4.16 19.48 -19.31
C HIS A 63 5.10 18.72 -18.36
N TYR A 64 4.62 17.70 -17.66
CA TYR A 64 5.47 16.90 -16.79
C TYR A 64 6.55 16.15 -17.61
N PRO A 65 7.85 16.36 -17.33
CA PRO A 65 8.92 16.05 -18.27
C PRO A 65 9.28 14.56 -18.37
N SER A 66 8.67 13.71 -17.53
CA SER A 66 9.16 12.36 -17.26
C SER A 66 8.09 11.28 -17.30
N ILE A 67 7.39 11.18 -18.43
CA ILE A 67 6.37 10.14 -18.67
C ILE A 67 6.82 9.22 -19.81
N GLU A 68 6.93 7.93 -19.53
CA GLU A 68 7.07 6.86 -20.51
C GLU A 68 5.68 6.25 -20.76
N ARG A 69 5.21 6.28 -22.01
CA ARG A 69 3.94 5.67 -22.40
C ARG A 69 4.12 4.20 -22.72
N PHE A 70 3.37 3.34 -22.04
CA PHE A 70 3.19 1.94 -22.42
C PHE A 70 1.91 1.74 -23.23
N PRO A 71 1.77 0.59 -23.93
CA PRO A 71 0.56 0.23 -24.65
C PRO A 71 -0.68 0.19 -23.74
N TYR A 72 -1.85 0.01 -24.34
CA TYR A 72 -3.09 -0.18 -23.59
C TYR A 72 -3.04 -1.52 -22.84
N GLY A 73 -3.85 -1.69 -21.80
CA GLY A 73 -3.92 -2.94 -21.04
C GLY A 73 -4.16 -4.16 -21.95
N ARG A 74 -5.14 -4.05 -22.86
CA ARG A 74 -5.46 -5.07 -23.89
C ARG A 74 -4.34 -5.36 -24.89
N GLU A 75 -3.36 -4.47 -25.00
CA GLU A 75 -2.19 -4.58 -25.88
C GLU A 75 -0.93 -5.01 -25.10
N GLY A 76 -1.09 -5.44 -23.85
CA GLY A 76 0.01 -5.93 -23.01
C GLY A 76 0.66 -4.87 -22.12
N GLY A 77 0.07 -3.68 -21.96
CA GLY A 77 0.63 -2.61 -21.13
C GLY A 77 0.90 -3.04 -19.67
N LEU A 78 -0.02 -3.80 -19.07
CA LEU A 78 0.17 -4.36 -17.72
C LEU A 78 1.29 -5.41 -17.70
N MET A 79 1.39 -6.27 -18.72
CA MET A 79 2.47 -7.26 -18.83
C MET A 79 3.85 -6.59 -18.92
N MET A 80 3.94 -5.45 -19.61
CA MET A 80 5.16 -4.66 -19.66
C MET A 80 5.51 -4.05 -18.29
N LEU A 81 4.53 -3.65 -17.48
CA LEU A 81 4.80 -3.25 -16.09
C LEU A 81 5.38 -4.43 -15.29
N VAL A 82 4.82 -5.64 -15.43
CA VAL A 82 5.38 -6.85 -14.79
C VAL A 82 6.85 -7.02 -15.17
N SER A 83 7.18 -6.89 -16.46
CA SER A 83 8.55 -6.97 -16.95
C SER A 83 9.47 -5.91 -16.33
N ARG A 84 9.00 -4.66 -16.14
CA ARG A 84 9.79 -3.61 -15.48
C ARG A 84 9.89 -3.77 -13.97
N VAL A 85 8.97 -4.51 -13.32
CA VAL A 85 9.10 -4.89 -11.91
C VAL A 85 10.24 -5.89 -11.71
N VAL A 86 10.44 -6.84 -12.63
CA VAL A 86 11.49 -7.88 -12.51
C VAL A 86 12.80 -7.52 -13.20
N GLU A 87 12.89 -6.33 -13.79
CA GLU A 87 14.08 -5.84 -14.49
C GLU A 87 15.30 -5.76 -13.57
N SER A 88 16.42 -6.27 -14.07
CA SER A 88 17.71 -6.33 -13.36
C SER A 88 18.47 -5.02 -13.45
N ASP A 89 18.29 -4.25 -14.52
CA ASP A 89 18.88 -2.93 -14.69
C ASP A 89 18.17 -1.90 -13.78
N PRO A 90 18.84 -1.37 -12.74
CA PRO A 90 18.25 -0.36 -11.85
C PRO A 90 17.86 0.93 -12.58
N ALA A 91 18.40 1.18 -13.79
CA ALA A 91 18.04 2.32 -14.61
C ALA A 91 16.69 2.17 -15.32
N LYS A 92 16.12 0.96 -15.33
CA LYS A 92 14.84 0.63 -15.99
C LYS A 92 13.82 0.03 -15.04
N ALA A 93 14.27 -0.58 -13.97
CA ALA A 93 13.44 -1.22 -12.96
C ALA A 93 12.49 -0.21 -12.30
N LEU A 94 11.23 -0.62 -12.08
CA LEU A 94 10.29 0.16 -11.28
C LEU A 94 10.65 0.08 -9.80
N ASP A 95 10.46 1.17 -9.07
CA ASP A 95 10.63 1.21 -7.61
C ASP A 95 9.31 0.95 -6.89
N ALA A 96 8.19 1.34 -7.50
CA ALA A 96 6.84 1.12 -7.00
C ALA A 96 5.84 0.99 -8.15
N VAL A 97 4.67 0.42 -7.86
CA VAL A 97 3.54 0.34 -8.79
C VAL A 97 2.31 0.92 -8.11
N ILE A 98 1.69 1.91 -8.75
CA ILE A 98 0.35 2.37 -8.43
C ILE A 98 -0.59 1.75 -9.45
N TYR A 99 -1.43 0.83 -9.01
CA TYR A 99 -2.50 0.29 -9.84
C TYR A 99 -3.83 0.51 -9.14
N LEU A 100 -4.55 1.59 -9.47
CA LEU A 100 -5.86 1.85 -8.87
C LEU A 100 -6.86 0.81 -9.37
N MET A 101 -7.11 -0.21 -8.54
CA MET A 101 -7.90 -1.37 -8.92
C MET A 101 -9.39 -1.18 -8.60
N ASP A 102 -10.25 -1.52 -9.54
CA ASP A 102 -11.69 -1.63 -9.32
C ASP A 102 -12.04 -3.09 -9.01
N PRO A 103 -12.58 -3.41 -7.82
CA PRO A 103 -12.98 -4.77 -7.49
C PRO A 103 -14.11 -5.31 -8.38
N LEU A 104 -14.87 -4.45 -9.06
CA LEU A 104 -15.95 -4.85 -9.97
C LEU A 104 -15.47 -5.05 -11.41
N ASP A 105 -14.25 -4.63 -11.74
CA ASP A 105 -13.67 -4.81 -13.07
C ASP A 105 -13.05 -6.22 -13.19
N PRO A 106 -13.51 -7.08 -14.12
CA PRO A 106 -12.94 -8.41 -14.31
C PRO A 106 -11.44 -8.42 -14.62
N SER A 107 -10.92 -7.35 -15.23
CA SER A 107 -9.49 -7.25 -15.57
C SER A 107 -8.59 -7.17 -14.34
N SER A 108 -9.13 -6.81 -13.18
CA SER A 108 -8.42 -6.87 -11.90
C SER A 108 -8.00 -8.28 -11.50
N ASN A 109 -8.65 -9.31 -12.06
CA ASN A 109 -8.39 -10.73 -11.80
C ASN A 109 -7.70 -11.43 -12.97
N PHE A 110 -7.34 -10.70 -14.04
CA PHE A 110 -6.61 -11.30 -15.16
C PHE A 110 -5.18 -11.69 -14.77
N PRO A 111 -4.57 -12.68 -15.45
CA PRO A 111 -3.25 -13.19 -15.09
C PRO A 111 -2.18 -12.12 -14.94
N GLU A 112 -2.18 -11.09 -15.78
CA GLU A 112 -1.22 -10.00 -15.74
C GLU A 112 -1.36 -9.11 -14.49
N ALA A 113 -2.57 -8.89 -13.99
CA ALA A 113 -2.81 -8.11 -12.78
C ALA A 113 -2.35 -8.88 -11.54
N LEU A 114 -2.67 -10.18 -11.47
CA LEU A 114 -2.21 -11.08 -10.42
C LEU A 114 -0.69 -11.23 -10.43
N ALA A 115 -0.09 -11.39 -11.62
CA ALA A 115 1.36 -11.45 -11.79
C ALA A 115 2.03 -10.15 -11.34
N LEU A 116 1.47 -8.98 -11.68
CA LEU A 116 2.03 -7.69 -11.29
C LEU A 116 2.14 -7.53 -9.78
N LYS A 117 1.04 -7.79 -9.05
CA LYS A 117 1.04 -7.78 -7.58
C LYS A 117 2.07 -8.78 -7.05
N ARG A 118 2.03 -10.03 -7.52
CA ARG A 118 2.93 -11.08 -7.05
C ARG A 118 4.41 -10.73 -7.25
N GLN A 119 4.78 -10.21 -8.41
CA GLN A 119 6.17 -9.79 -8.68
C GLN A 119 6.57 -8.60 -7.81
N CYS A 120 5.66 -7.68 -7.50
CA CYS A 120 5.93 -6.61 -6.55
C CYS A 120 6.26 -7.17 -5.16
N VAL A 121 5.48 -8.14 -4.66
CA VAL A 121 5.73 -8.81 -3.38
C VAL A 121 7.08 -9.55 -3.37
N ILE A 122 7.38 -10.34 -4.42
CA ILE A 122 8.64 -11.10 -4.54
C ILE A 122 9.85 -10.17 -4.52
N HIS A 123 9.78 -9.04 -5.24
CA HIS A 123 10.91 -8.12 -5.40
C HIS A 123 10.95 -7.01 -4.35
N GLY A 124 10.03 -7.01 -3.37
CA GLY A 124 9.98 -6.01 -2.30
C GLY A 124 9.73 -4.60 -2.82
N LYS A 125 8.81 -4.48 -3.78
CA LYS A 125 8.39 -3.23 -4.41
C LYS A 125 6.95 -2.93 -3.98
N PRO A 126 6.64 -1.71 -3.50
CA PRO A 126 5.28 -1.37 -3.09
C PRO A 126 4.28 -1.53 -4.24
N PHE A 127 3.21 -2.29 -3.99
CA PHE A 127 2.06 -2.41 -4.88
C PHE A 127 0.86 -1.67 -4.25
N LEU A 128 0.59 -0.48 -4.75
CA LEU A 128 -0.37 0.46 -4.19
C LEU A 128 -1.68 0.34 -4.98
N SER A 129 -2.61 -0.46 -4.45
CA SER A 129 -3.86 -0.79 -5.17
C SER A 129 -5.06 0.12 -4.87
N THR A 130 -4.89 1.05 -3.93
CA THR A 130 -5.93 1.97 -3.46
C THR A 130 -5.45 3.42 -3.51
N LEU A 131 -6.39 4.37 -3.59
CA LEU A 131 -6.09 5.80 -3.54
C LEU A 131 -5.44 6.18 -2.20
N ALA A 132 -5.98 5.69 -1.09
CA ALA A 132 -5.44 5.96 0.24
C ALA A 132 -4.00 5.46 0.37
N GLY A 133 -3.71 4.23 -0.07
CA GLY A 133 -2.35 3.70 -0.07
C GLY A 133 -1.39 4.51 -0.94
N ALA A 134 -1.81 4.90 -2.14
CA ALA A 134 -0.99 5.69 -3.05
C ALA A 134 -0.68 7.10 -2.51
N ARG A 135 -1.68 7.81 -1.95
CA ARG A 135 -1.48 9.13 -1.35
C ARG A 135 -0.60 9.07 -0.10
N GLU A 136 -0.83 8.09 0.77
CA GLU A 136 -0.03 7.90 1.97
C GLU A 136 1.43 7.59 1.62
N TRP A 137 1.67 6.75 0.61
CA TRP A 137 3.03 6.48 0.14
C TRP A 137 3.70 7.74 -0.42
N LEU A 138 3.04 8.51 -1.29
CA LEU A 138 3.60 9.76 -1.83
C LEU A 138 3.97 10.77 -0.74
N GLU A 139 3.09 10.95 0.25
CA GLU A 139 3.33 11.84 1.39
C GLU A 139 4.55 11.40 2.21
N LEU A 140 4.61 10.12 2.56
CA LEU A 140 5.71 9.58 3.36
C LEU A 140 7.05 9.65 2.63
N GLU A 141 7.07 9.37 1.32
CA GLU A 141 8.26 9.49 0.49
C GLU A 141 8.70 10.94 0.31
N ALA A 142 7.75 11.87 0.11
CA ALA A 142 8.05 13.30 0.03
C ALA A 142 8.65 13.81 1.35
N ALA A 143 8.07 13.41 2.49
CA ALA A 143 8.62 13.72 3.80
C ALA A 143 10.03 13.14 3.97
N ALA A 144 10.30 11.93 3.46
CA ALA A 144 11.63 11.31 3.51
C ALA A 144 12.71 12.16 2.83
N VAL A 145 12.37 12.85 1.74
CA VAL A 145 13.29 13.76 1.01
C VAL A 145 13.26 15.21 1.50
N GLY A 146 12.59 15.48 2.62
CA GLY A 146 12.60 16.78 3.29
C GLY A 146 11.39 17.67 3.05
N ALA A 147 10.33 17.18 2.39
CA ALA A 147 9.07 17.92 2.32
C ALA A 147 8.48 18.13 3.72
N ALA A 148 7.81 19.27 3.91
CA ALA A 148 6.97 19.48 5.08
C ALA A 148 5.75 18.54 4.99
N PRO A 149 5.30 17.95 6.11
CA PRO A 149 4.08 17.14 6.11
C PRO A 149 2.88 17.92 5.60
N ASP A 150 2.06 17.31 4.75
CA ASP A 150 0.83 17.91 4.25
C ASP A 150 -0.22 17.92 5.38
N ALA A 151 -0.56 19.11 5.88
CA ALA A 151 -1.52 19.30 6.96
C ALA A 151 -2.93 18.77 6.62
N THR A 152 -3.28 18.69 5.32
CA THR A 152 -4.57 18.12 4.88
C THR A 152 -4.67 16.62 5.15
N LEU A 153 -3.54 15.95 5.39
CA LEU A 153 -3.46 14.53 5.71
C LEU A 153 -3.30 14.25 7.21
N ASP A 154 -3.19 15.26 8.07
CA ASP A 154 -2.86 15.03 9.49
C ASP A 154 -3.86 14.14 10.21
N SER A 155 -5.16 14.26 9.92
CA SER A 155 -6.18 13.36 10.47
C SER A 155 -5.97 11.90 10.06
N THR A 156 -5.31 11.65 8.93
CA THR A 156 -4.98 10.30 8.46
C THR A 156 -3.81 9.71 9.24
N PHE A 157 -2.91 10.56 9.77
CA PHE A 157 -1.71 10.18 10.51
C PHE A 157 -1.84 10.34 12.03
N ASP A 158 -3.02 10.72 12.52
CA ASP A 158 -3.35 10.74 13.94
C ASP A 158 -3.55 9.31 14.47
N LEU A 159 -2.43 8.66 14.79
CA LEU A 159 -2.41 7.25 15.17
C LEU A 159 -3.34 6.94 16.36
N ALA A 160 -3.53 7.90 17.27
CA ALA A 160 -4.38 7.75 18.44
C ALA A 160 -5.88 7.62 18.11
N ASN A 161 -6.29 7.94 16.89
CA ASN A 161 -7.65 7.75 16.36
C ASN A 161 -7.71 6.75 15.18
N GLU A 162 -6.60 6.11 14.87
CA GLU A 162 -6.45 5.24 13.71
C GLU A 162 -6.26 3.77 14.08
N SER A 163 -6.46 2.92 13.07
CA SER A 163 -6.48 1.48 13.24
C SER A 163 -5.64 0.74 12.22
N ILE A 164 -5.07 -0.37 12.67
CA ILE A 164 -4.16 -1.19 11.88
C ILE A 164 -4.43 -2.69 12.07
N ALA A 165 -4.59 -3.40 10.96
CA ALA A 165 -4.64 -4.86 10.90
C ALA A 165 -3.26 -5.43 10.60
N LEU A 166 -2.86 -6.45 11.36
CA LEU A 166 -1.59 -7.16 11.24
C LEU A 166 -1.88 -8.62 10.89
N ILE A 167 -1.63 -9.00 9.63
CA ILE A 167 -1.94 -10.30 9.07
C ILE A 167 -0.67 -10.87 8.43
N ALA A 168 -0.44 -12.17 8.59
CA ALA A 168 0.75 -12.81 8.05
C ALA A 168 0.46 -14.27 7.70
N HIS A 169 0.89 -14.68 6.51
CA HIS A 169 1.04 -16.08 6.15
C HIS A 169 1.95 -16.80 7.15
N ASP A 170 1.79 -18.13 7.30
CA ASP A 170 2.53 -18.90 8.31
C ASP A 170 4.04 -18.71 8.21
N ALA A 171 4.59 -18.78 6.99
CA ALA A 171 6.01 -18.52 6.72
C ALA A 171 6.44 -17.08 7.03
N MET A 172 5.50 -16.12 7.05
CA MET A 172 5.75 -14.70 7.26
C MET A 172 5.51 -14.23 8.70
N LYS A 173 4.98 -15.09 9.59
CA LYS A 173 4.74 -14.72 10.99
C LYS A 173 6.01 -14.34 11.73
N GLY A 174 7.15 -14.97 11.43
CA GLY A 174 8.45 -14.59 11.97
C GLY A 174 8.84 -13.16 11.57
N CYS A 175 8.68 -12.81 10.28
CA CYS A 175 8.91 -11.45 9.80
C CYS A 175 7.95 -10.45 10.44
N MET A 176 6.67 -10.78 10.60
CA MET A 176 5.69 -9.94 11.28
C MET A 176 6.10 -9.63 12.72
N LEU A 177 6.56 -10.64 13.47
CA LEU A 177 7.03 -10.44 14.84
C LEU A 177 8.27 -9.56 14.90
N ALA A 178 9.24 -9.77 14.02
CA ALA A 178 10.46 -8.96 13.95
C ALA A 178 10.15 -7.48 13.61
N LEU A 179 9.22 -7.23 12.68
CA LEU A 179 8.74 -5.89 12.38
C LEU A 179 8.01 -5.27 13.57
N ALA A 180 7.12 -6.04 14.20
CA ALA A 180 6.35 -5.57 15.34
C ALA A 180 7.22 -5.23 16.56
N GLU A 181 8.28 -6.01 16.80
CA GLU A 181 9.25 -5.74 17.86
C GLU A 181 10.06 -4.47 17.58
N ARG A 182 10.58 -4.33 16.35
CA ARG A 182 11.37 -3.16 15.95
C ARG A 182 10.56 -1.86 15.99
N HIS A 183 9.30 -1.92 15.58
CA HIS A 183 8.40 -0.78 15.49
C HIS A 183 7.35 -0.75 16.61
N PHE A 184 7.64 -1.43 17.73
CA PHE A 184 6.67 -1.65 18.80
C PHE A 184 6.07 -0.36 19.33
N ALA A 185 6.90 0.65 19.62
CA ALA A 185 6.44 1.95 20.12
C ALA A 185 5.50 2.67 19.14
N LEU A 186 5.76 2.58 17.83
CA LEU A 186 4.89 3.16 16.81
C LEU A 186 3.56 2.40 16.75
N LEU A 187 3.60 1.07 16.71
CA LEU A 187 2.39 0.25 16.68
C LEU A 187 1.54 0.44 17.95
N ASP A 188 2.18 0.63 19.11
CA ASP A 188 1.52 0.88 20.40
C ASP A 188 0.74 2.21 20.41
N SER A 189 1.12 3.17 19.57
CA SER A 189 0.43 4.46 19.44
C SER A 189 -0.90 4.41 18.68
N PHE A 190 -1.18 3.32 17.96
CA PHE A 190 -2.47 3.14 17.29
C PHE A 190 -3.61 2.96 18.29
N ALA A 191 -4.77 3.58 18.02
CA ALA A 191 -5.99 3.42 18.81
C ALA A 191 -6.43 1.96 18.89
N MET A 192 -6.42 1.28 17.74
CA MET A 192 -6.80 -0.11 17.61
C MET A 192 -5.80 -0.88 16.74
N ARG A 193 -5.27 -1.97 17.30
CA ARG A 193 -4.58 -3.00 16.52
C ARG A 193 -5.44 -4.26 16.47
N CYS A 194 -5.59 -4.87 15.30
CA CYS A 194 -6.22 -6.17 15.16
C CYS A 194 -5.37 -7.15 14.35
N ALA A 195 -5.61 -8.44 14.52
CA ALA A 195 -4.89 -9.48 13.78
C ALA A 195 -5.72 -10.76 13.69
N THR A 196 -5.43 -11.61 12.72
CA THR A 196 -6.01 -12.96 12.64
C THR A 196 -5.40 -13.89 13.68
N GLY A 197 -6.15 -14.93 14.07
CA GLY A 197 -5.95 -15.76 15.27
C GLY A 197 -4.50 -16.03 15.67
N THR A 198 -3.76 -16.83 14.88
CA THR A 198 -2.38 -17.21 15.23
C THR A 198 -1.43 -16.01 15.26
N THR A 199 -1.56 -15.08 14.31
CA THR A 199 -0.74 -13.85 14.27
C THR A 199 -0.99 -12.98 15.50
N GLY A 200 -2.25 -12.77 15.87
CA GLY A 200 -2.64 -12.00 17.05
C GLY A 200 -2.19 -12.64 18.36
N GLY A 201 -2.25 -13.97 18.47
CA GLY A 201 -1.72 -14.71 19.63
C GLY A 201 -0.23 -14.46 19.83
N LEU A 202 0.57 -14.58 18.76
CA LEU A 202 2.02 -14.34 18.81
C LEU A 202 2.36 -12.88 19.14
N LEU A 203 1.63 -11.92 18.56
CA LEU A 203 1.82 -10.49 18.83
C LEU A 203 1.48 -10.12 20.28
N ASN A 204 0.43 -10.71 20.85
CA ASN A 204 0.09 -10.50 22.26
C ASN A 204 1.15 -11.08 23.21
N GLN A 205 1.74 -12.24 22.88
CA GLN A 205 2.87 -12.78 23.63
C GLN A 205 4.10 -11.85 23.55
N LEU A 206 4.42 -11.33 22.36
CA LEU A 206 5.48 -10.35 22.17
C LEU A 206 5.24 -9.09 23.03
N ALA A 207 4.02 -8.54 22.98
CA ALA A 207 3.65 -7.37 23.76
C ALA A 207 3.79 -7.61 25.27
N GLN A 208 3.41 -8.78 25.78
CA GLN A 208 3.65 -9.13 27.18
C GLN A 208 5.13 -9.21 27.54
N LYS A 209 5.99 -9.71 26.64
CA LYS A 209 7.45 -9.70 26.87
C LYS A 209 8.01 -8.28 26.95
N ILE A 210 7.48 -7.34 26.17
CA ILE A 210 7.99 -5.96 26.10
C ILE A 210 7.38 -5.06 27.20
N LYS A 211 6.06 -5.12 27.42
CA LYS A 211 5.32 -4.22 28.34
C LYS A 211 4.91 -4.88 29.66
N GLY A 212 5.04 -6.19 29.83
CA GLY A 212 4.52 -6.91 30.99
C GLY A 212 3.01 -6.69 31.13
N GLU A 213 2.55 -6.43 32.36
CA GLU A 213 1.14 -6.17 32.67
C GLU A 213 0.55 -4.96 31.93
N LYS A 214 1.38 -3.96 31.57
CA LYS A 214 0.94 -2.78 30.80
C LYS A 214 0.49 -3.11 29.38
N ALA A 215 0.80 -4.31 28.86
CA ALA A 215 0.25 -4.78 27.58
C ALA A 215 -1.26 -5.01 27.65
N GLY A 216 -1.82 -5.19 28.85
CA GLY A 216 -3.19 -5.62 29.06
C GLY A 216 -3.42 -7.06 28.58
N ARG A 217 -4.69 -7.44 28.49
CA ARG A 217 -5.09 -8.78 28.04
C ARG A 217 -4.80 -9.00 26.55
N ASN A 218 -5.12 -8.01 25.72
CA ASN A 218 -4.99 -8.05 24.27
C ASN A 218 -4.40 -6.72 23.79
N TRP A 219 -3.07 -6.67 23.59
CA TRP A 219 -2.42 -5.54 22.94
C TRP A 219 -2.90 -5.38 21.49
N VAL A 220 -3.20 -6.50 20.83
CA VAL A 220 -3.85 -6.63 19.53
C VAL A 220 -5.13 -7.44 19.71
N ARG A 221 -6.26 -6.96 19.19
CA ARG A 221 -7.54 -7.69 19.19
C ARG A 221 -7.43 -8.91 18.26
N PRO A 222 -7.49 -10.14 18.80
CA PRO A 222 -7.44 -11.34 17.98
C PRO A 222 -8.82 -11.61 17.34
N PHE A 223 -8.82 -11.87 16.04
CA PHE A 223 -9.94 -12.43 15.30
C PHE A 223 -9.75 -13.94 15.10
N ARG A 224 -10.67 -14.59 14.38
CA ARG A 224 -10.48 -16.00 13.99
C ARG A 224 -9.22 -16.14 13.12
N SER A 225 -8.71 -17.35 12.95
CA SER A 225 -7.68 -17.58 11.93
C SER A 225 -8.27 -17.29 10.54
N GLY A 226 -7.43 -16.94 9.57
CA GLY A 226 -7.86 -16.65 8.19
C GLY A 226 -8.81 -17.72 7.64
N PRO A 227 -8.41 -19.01 7.63
CA PRO A 227 -9.25 -20.12 7.16
C PRO A 227 -10.56 -20.34 7.93
N LEU A 228 -10.73 -19.77 9.12
CA LEU A 228 -11.95 -19.84 9.92
C LEU A 228 -12.80 -18.56 9.82
N GLY A 229 -12.50 -17.69 8.84
CA GLY A 229 -13.21 -16.45 8.55
C GLY A 229 -12.61 -15.20 9.20
N GLY A 230 -11.39 -15.25 9.72
CA GLY A 230 -10.73 -14.08 10.31
C GLY A 230 -10.52 -12.93 9.32
N ASP A 231 -10.19 -13.25 8.08
CA ASP A 231 -9.98 -12.26 7.02
C ASP A 231 -11.31 -11.56 6.66
N ALA A 232 -12.43 -12.29 6.66
CA ALA A 232 -13.76 -11.72 6.47
C ALA A 232 -14.16 -10.77 7.61
N GLN A 233 -13.81 -11.09 8.86
CA GLN A 233 -14.06 -10.20 10.00
C GLN A 233 -13.28 -8.88 9.87
N ILE A 234 -12.04 -8.92 9.40
CA ILE A 234 -11.25 -7.70 9.17
C ILE A 234 -11.77 -6.95 7.94
N ALA A 235 -12.15 -7.65 6.87
CA ALA A 235 -12.79 -7.05 5.69
C ALA A 235 -14.06 -6.26 6.05
N GLU A 236 -14.89 -6.77 6.96
CA GLU A 236 -16.05 -6.05 7.51
C GLU A 236 -15.63 -4.74 8.19
N LEU A 237 -14.58 -4.74 9.01
CA LEU A 237 -14.08 -3.51 9.64
C LEU A 237 -13.61 -2.49 8.61
N ILE A 238 -12.96 -2.95 7.53
CA ILE A 238 -12.50 -2.07 6.44
C ILE A 238 -13.70 -1.40 5.77
N LEU A 239 -14.72 -2.19 5.39
CA LEU A 239 -15.94 -1.67 4.75
C LEU A 239 -16.72 -0.71 5.65
N ASN A 240 -16.73 -0.98 6.96
CA ASN A 240 -17.35 -0.12 7.97
C ASN A 240 -16.49 1.10 8.36
N ARG A 241 -15.36 1.33 7.69
CA ARG A 241 -14.42 2.42 7.98
C ARG A 241 -13.90 2.43 9.43
N GLN A 242 -13.70 1.23 9.98
CA GLN A 242 -13.15 0.98 11.32
C GLN A 242 -11.71 0.46 11.27
N CYS A 243 -11.25 -0.04 10.12
CA CYS A 243 -9.88 -0.49 9.89
C CYS A 243 -9.28 0.21 8.67
N ARG A 244 -8.41 1.20 8.87
CA ARG A 244 -7.83 1.97 7.75
C ARG A 244 -6.65 1.25 7.11
N ARG A 245 -5.74 0.71 7.90
CA ARG A 245 -4.47 0.17 7.41
C ARG A 245 -4.39 -1.32 7.58
N VAL A 246 -3.94 -2.01 6.54
CA VAL A 246 -3.71 -3.45 6.59
C VAL A 246 -2.27 -3.74 6.18
N LEU A 247 -1.52 -4.36 7.10
CA LEU A 247 -0.25 -4.99 6.80
C LEU A 247 -0.50 -6.48 6.66
N PHE A 248 -0.51 -6.99 5.42
CA PHE A 248 -0.74 -8.39 5.14
C PHE A 248 0.49 -9.02 4.51
N LEU A 249 1.40 -9.53 5.33
CA LEU A 249 2.62 -10.16 4.83
C LEU A 249 2.32 -11.48 4.11
N GLU A 250 2.38 -11.42 2.79
CA GLU A 250 2.11 -12.54 1.88
C GLU A 250 3.40 -13.30 1.55
N ASP A 251 3.35 -14.61 1.70
CA ASP A 251 4.31 -15.55 1.12
C ASP A 251 3.99 -15.83 -0.38
N PRO A 252 4.82 -15.36 -1.33
CA PRO A 252 4.55 -15.48 -2.77
C PRO A 252 4.99 -16.83 -3.38
N HIS A 253 5.57 -17.73 -2.58
CA HIS A 253 6.14 -19.00 -3.06
C HIS A 253 5.19 -20.20 -2.88
N VAL A 254 4.07 -20.02 -2.17
CA VAL A 254 3.13 -21.11 -1.86
C VAL A 254 1.73 -20.76 -2.39
N ALA A 255 1.21 -21.59 -3.30
CA ALA A 255 -0.20 -21.53 -3.68
C ALA A 255 -1.07 -21.97 -2.49
N ARG A 256 -2.06 -21.16 -2.10
CA ARG A 256 -2.81 -21.36 -0.85
C ARG A 256 -4.27 -21.72 -1.11
N GLN A 257 -4.81 -22.59 -0.27
CA GLN A 257 -6.22 -23.02 -0.31
C GLN A 257 -7.22 -21.89 0.04
N HIS A 258 -6.72 -20.77 0.57
CA HIS A 258 -7.47 -19.59 1.03
C HIS A 258 -7.11 -18.33 0.22
N GLU A 259 -6.69 -18.51 -1.04
CA GLU A 259 -6.46 -17.40 -1.98
C GLU A 259 -7.70 -16.48 -2.09
N ALA A 260 -8.90 -17.07 -2.05
CA ALA A 260 -10.16 -16.33 -2.06
C ALA A 260 -10.31 -15.39 -0.84
N ASP A 261 -9.77 -15.77 0.31
CA ASP A 261 -9.85 -14.97 1.55
C ASP A 261 -8.89 -13.77 1.48
N ILE A 262 -7.70 -13.96 0.90
CA ILE A 262 -6.76 -12.86 0.60
C ILE A 262 -7.43 -11.86 -0.33
N GLN A 263 -8.00 -12.37 -1.43
CA GLN A 263 -8.70 -11.55 -2.40
C GLN A 263 -9.90 -10.82 -1.78
N LEU A 264 -10.61 -11.42 -0.82
CA LEU A 264 -11.73 -10.79 -0.12
C LEU A 264 -11.28 -9.56 0.67
N LEU A 265 -10.19 -9.67 1.43
CA LEU A 265 -9.69 -8.55 2.24
C LEU A 265 -9.17 -7.41 1.36
N GLU A 266 -8.37 -7.73 0.33
CA GLU A 266 -7.90 -6.72 -0.61
C GLU A 266 -9.03 -6.07 -1.39
N ARG A 267 -10.05 -6.87 -1.77
CA ARG A 267 -11.27 -6.38 -2.40
C ARG A 267 -11.99 -5.38 -1.49
N ALA A 268 -12.07 -5.63 -0.18
CA ALA A 268 -12.66 -4.68 0.76
C ALA A 268 -11.90 -3.35 0.75
N ALA A 269 -10.57 -3.38 0.80
CA ALA A 269 -9.75 -2.17 0.73
C ALA A 269 -9.94 -1.42 -0.60
N ARG A 270 -9.98 -2.13 -1.73
CA ARG A 270 -10.24 -1.55 -3.06
C ARG A 270 -11.66 -0.99 -3.21
N THR A 271 -12.63 -1.54 -2.48
CA THR A 271 -14.02 -1.04 -2.47
C THR A 271 -14.11 0.33 -1.80
N VAL A 272 -13.40 0.50 -0.68
CA VAL A 272 -13.26 1.81 0.01
C VAL A 272 -11.89 2.43 -0.29
N THR A 273 -11.55 2.51 -1.59
CA THR A 273 -10.22 2.89 -2.10
C THR A 273 -9.67 4.18 -1.51
N ASP A 274 -10.53 5.13 -1.14
CA ASP A 274 -10.14 6.43 -0.61
C ASP A 274 -9.93 6.46 0.90
N TYR A 275 -10.26 5.36 1.58
CA TYR A 275 -10.11 5.21 3.02
C TYR A 275 -8.97 4.25 3.36
N ALA A 276 -9.00 3.03 2.80
CA ALA A 276 -8.16 1.95 3.28
C ALA A 276 -6.91 1.69 2.43
N SER A 277 -5.81 1.33 3.08
CA SER A 277 -4.56 0.88 2.45
C SER A 277 -4.28 -0.59 2.80
N CYS A 278 -3.70 -1.32 1.86
CA CYS A 278 -3.24 -2.69 2.06
C CYS A 278 -1.82 -2.83 1.49
N SER A 279 -0.89 -3.31 2.30
CA SER A 279 0.52 -3.50 1.93
C SER A 279 0.96 -4.92 2.27
N SER A 280 1.61 -5.57 1.30
CA SER A 280 1.87 -7.02 1.40
C SER A 280 3.33 -7.43 1.40
N ASP A 281 4.24 -6.54 1.00
CA ASP A 281 5.66 -6.83 0.88
C ASP A 281 6.43 -6.38 2.12
N VAL A 282 7.35 -7.22 2.62
CA VAL A 282 8.06 -6.97 3.89
C VAL A 282 8.90 -5.69 3.83
N LYS A 283 9.62 -5.48 2.72
CA LYS A 283 10.56 -4.36 2.57
C LYS A 283 9.83 -3.02 2.50
N GLY A 284 8.75 -2.96 1.74
CA GLY A 284 7.86 -1.81 1.63
C GLY A 284 7.16 -1.50 2.94
N VAL A 285 6.65 -2.51 3.65
CA VAL A 285 6.06 -2.35 4.98
C VAL A 285 7.07 -1.81 6.00
N GLU A 286 8.29 -2.34 6.01
CA GLU A 286 9.36 -1.85 6.89
C GLU A 286 9.72 -0.40 6.60
N ARG A 287 9.89 -0.05 5.32
CA ARG A 287 10.13 1.34 4.91
C ARG A 287 8.97 2.25 5.33
N TRP A 288 7.74 1.82 5.08
CA TRP A 288 6.53 2.53 5.45
C TRP A 288 6.46 2.80 6.95
N LEU A 289 6.73 1.81 7.81
CA LEU A 289 6.78 1.98 9.27
C LEU A 289 7.85 2.99 9.71
N ASN A 290 9.04 2.95 9.09
CA ASN A 290 10.11 3.93 9.37
C ASN A 290 9.69 5.36 9.00
N LEU A 291 9.11 5.53 7.82
CA LEU A 291 8.68 6.85 7.33
C LEU A 291 7.47 7.37 8.11
N LEU A 292 6.55 6.50 8.51
CA LEU A 292 5.44 6.87 9.36
C LEU A 292 5.92 7.43 10.70
N ALA A 293 6.87 6.73 11.35
CA ALA A 293 7.49 7.22 12.58
C ALA A 293 8.21 8.56 12.39
N LEU A 294 8.88 8.75 11.24
CA LEU A 294 9.52 10.02 10.90
C LEU A 294 8.49 11.14 10.73
N ARG A 295 7.39 10.89 10.01
CA ARG A 295 6.33 11.88 9.78
C ARG A 295 5.69 12.31 11.10
N CYS A 296 5.32 11.36 11.96
CA CYS A 296 4.70 11.68 13.26
C CYS A 296 5.61 12.59 14.12
N LYS A 297 6.94 12.37 14.10
CA LYS A 297 7.91 13.20 14.82
C LYS A 297 8.07 14.62 14.29
N ARG A 298 7.68 14.88 13.03
CA ARG A 298 7.77 16.22 12.41
C ARG A 298 6.53 17.08 12.62
N VAL A 299 5.41 16.46 12.98
CA VAL A 299 4.14 17.14 13.29
C VAL A 299 3.98 17.37 14.80
N SER A 300 4.69 16.59 15.63
CA SER A 300 4.77 16.75 17.09
C SER A 300 5.72 17.88 17.49
#